data_AF-A0A852W3D8-F1
#
_entry.id   AF-A0A852W3D8-F1
#
_cell.length_a   1.000
_cell.length_b   1.000
_cell.length_c   1.000
_cell.angle_alpha   90.00
_cell.angle_beta   90.00
_cell.angle_gamma   90.00
#
_symmetry.space_group_name_H-M   'P 1'
#
loop_
_entity.id
_entity.type
_entity.pdbx_description
1 polymer ?
#
loop_
_entity_poly.entity_id
_entity_poly.type
_entity_poly.pdbx_seq_one_letter_code
_entity_poly.pdbx_strand_id
1 'polypeptide(L)'
;MSTPLTRALRPLRLLLPFLAIGMALVLFLTVGFLAFSPNLGGGRSNAAWCDTGISTATVGRGGGGATFETLSDEQRQNAAAIISVAKDMQLPPKAWLIALATAMQESTLRNIDYGDRDSLGLFQQRPSQGWGTPAQVTDPAYSSRIFYERLMEVPGWDSMPVTKAAQTVQRSAFPDAYAKWEGLAASLVENIGDVANPTGCAPGTTGALPPGVAGAAIGFALGELGKPYVWGATGPDSWDCSSLLQASYRAAGVTIPRVSRDQYNSGGHLPVRDMQPGDFLFYAHDTSDPTTIYHVMMYLGDGRMVEAPNRNFPVRVQPVSWEFGDLVPLATRPGTTPNPA
;
A
#
# COMPACT_ATOMS: atom_id res chain seq x y z
N MET A 1 -51.90 54.87 -37.50
CA MET A 1 -52.56 53.65 -38.04
C MET A 1 -51.48 52.60 -38.23
N SER A 2 -51.35 51.71 -37.24
CA SER A 2 -50.32 50.66 -37.24
C SER A 2 -50.98 49.36 -37.66
N THR A 3 -50.50 48.78 -38.75
CA THR A 3 -51.04 47.58 -39.42
C THR A 3 -51.12 46.35 -38.51
N PRO A 4 -52.15 45.49 -38.66
CA PRO A 4 -52.48 44.40 -37.72
C PRO A 4 -51.57 43.16 -37.82
N LEU A 5 -50.54 43.17 -38.67
CA LEU A 5 -49.61 42.05 -38.89
C LEU A 5 -48.49 41.94 -37.84
N THR A 6 -48.29 42.94 -36.97
CA THR A 6 -47.20 42.91 -35.97
C THR A 6 -47.60 42.33 -34.60
N ARG A 7 -48.87 41.99 -34.39
CA ARG A 7 -49.38 41.47 -33.10
C ARG A 7 -49.39 39.95 -32.99
N ALA A 8 -49.32 39.20 -34.10
CA ALA A 8 -49.35 37.74 -34.11
C ALA A 8 -47.98 37.05 -33.92
N LEU A 9 -46.86 37.80 -33.95
CA LEU A 9 -45.50 37.24 -33.92
C LEU A 9 -44.73 37.54 -32.62
N ARG A 10 -45.36 38.19 -31.63
CA ARG A 10 -44.72 38.51 -30.35
C ARG A 10 -44.37 37.30 -29.47
N PRO A 11 -45.21 36.25 -29.32
CA PRO A 11 -44.79 35.07 -28.53
C PRO A 11 -43.70 34.26 -29.24
N LEU A 12 -43.61 34.34 -30.57
CA LEU A 12 -42.61 33.60 -31.36
C LEU A 12 -41.20 34.21 -31.28
N ARG A 13 -41.09 35.55 -31.17
CA ARG A 13 -39.79 36.23 -31.00
C ARG A 13 -39.14 36.02 -29.63
N LEU A 14 -39.92 35.70 -28.60
CA LEU A 14 -39.40 35.37 -27.26
C LEU A 14 -38.98 33.91 -27.12
N LEU A 15 -39.49 33.00 -27.97
CA LEU A 15 -39.10 31.58 -27.98
C LEU A 15 -37.84 31.29 -28.82
N LEU A 16 -37.55 32.14 -29.81
CA LEU A 16 -36.36 32.03 -30.67
C LEU A 16 -35.01 31.92 -29.92
N PRO A 17 -34.70 32.70 -28.86
CA PRO A 17 -33.46 32.51 -28.12
C PRO A 17 -33.43 31.19 -27.33
N PHE A 18 -34.56 30.72 -26.79
CA PHE A 18 -34.64 29.44 -26.07
C PHE A 18 -34.52 28.24 -27.01
N LEU A 19 -35.08 28.32 -28.22
CA LEU A 19 -34.94 27.29 -29.25
C LEU A 19 -33.51 27.23 -29.80
N ALA A 20 -32.84 28.39 -29.95
CA ALA A 20 -31.45 28.46 -30.36
C ALA A 20 -30.48 27.92 -29.29
N ILE A 21 -30.72 28.24 -28.02
CA ILE A 21 -29.95 27.69 -26.88
C ILE A 21 -30.19 26.18 -26.72
N GLY A 22 -31.45 25.73 -26.88
CA GLY A 22 -31.80 24.31 -26.87
C GLY A 22 -31.15 23.53 -28.00
N MET A 23 -31.16 24.05 -29.23
CA MET A 23 -30.45 23.40 -30.35
C MET A 23 -28.94 23.44 -30.18
N ALA A 24 -28.36 24.52 -29.64
CA ALA A 24 -26.92 24.58 -29.38
C ALA A 24 -26.49 23.59 -28.28
N LEU A 25 -27.30 23.41 -27.23
CA LEU A 25 -27.07 22.40 -26.19
C LEU A 25 -27.22 20.98 -26.72
N VAL A 26 -28.23 20.72 -27.55
CA VAL A 26 -28.40 19.41 -28.20
C VAL A 26 -27.24 19.14 -29.16
N LEU A 27 -26.80 20.12 -29.97
CA LEU A 27 -25.64 19.96 -30.85
C LEU A 27 -24.34 19.74 -30.06
N PHE A 28 -24.13 20.46 -28.95
CA PHE A 28 -22.98 20.30 -28.07
C PHE A 28 -22.98 18.94 -27.34
N LEU A 29 -24.16 18.45 -26.94
CA LEU A 29 -24.33 17.13 -26.37
C LEU A 29 -24.17 16.03 -27.42
N THR A 30 -24.65 16.19 -28.66
CA THR A 30 -24.52 15.16 -29.70
C THR A 30 -23.14 15.13 -30.36
N VAL A 31 -22.49 16.29 -30.57
CA VAL A 31 -21.13 16.37 -31.13
C VAL A 31 -20.08 16.07 -30.04
N GLY A 32 -20.35 16.44 -28.78
CA GLY A 32 -19.56 16.00 -27.63
C GLY A 32 -19.65 14.50 -27.36
N PHE A 33 -20.81 13.87 -27.64
CA PHE A 33 -21.00 12.42 -27.49
C PHE A 33 -20.44 11.61 -28.67
N LEU A 34 -20.44 12.16 -29.90
CA LEU A 34 -19.83 11.50 -31.07
C LEU A 34 -18.32 11.69 -31.17
N ALA A 35 -17.74 12.73 -30.57
CA ALA A 35 -16.30 12.88 -30.38
C ALA A 35 -15.75 12.06 -29.18
N PHE A 36 -16.64 11.48 -28.39
CA PHE A 36 -16.32 10.55 -27.31
C PHE A 36 -16.95 9.18 -27.60
N SER A 37 -16.63 8.62 -28.77
CA SER A 37 -16.71 7.17 -28.92
C SER A 37 -15.53 6.58 -28.14
N PRO A 38 -15.72 5.92 -26.97
CA PRO A 38 -14.66 5.09 -26.45
C PRO A 38 -14.48 3.97 -27.47
N ASN A 39 -13.27 3.86 -28.01
CA ASN A 39 -12.82 2.64 -28.64
C ASN A 39 -13.13 1.48 -27.69
N LEU A 40 -14.16 0.70 -28.05
CA LEU A 40 -14.42 -0.63 -27.53
C LEU A 40 -13.26 -1.50 -28.03
N GLY A 41 -12.23 -1.65 -27.20
CA GLY A 41 -11.04 -2.43 -27.54
C GLY A 41 -9.76 -1.80 -27.03
N GLY A 42 -9.67 -1.56 -25.73
CA GLY A 42 -8.45 -1.07 -25.10
C GLY A 42 -8.58 -1.14 -23.59
N GLY A 43 -7.98 -2.17 -22.98
CA GLY A 43 -7.93 -2.30 -21.53
C GLY A 43 -7.39 -1.00 -20.92
N ARG A 44 -8.18 -0.36 -20.07
CA ARG A 44 -7.67 0.70 -19.20
C ARG A 44 -6.52 0.10 -18.39
N SER A 45 -5.31 0.50 -18.71
CA SER A 45 -4.13 0.23 -17.91
C SER A 45 -4.40 0.67 -16.47
N ASN A 46 -4.34 -0.27 -15.52
CA ASN A 46 -4.56 -0.14 -14.07
C ASN A 46 -3.58 0.81 -13.34
N ALA A 47 -2.91 1.72 -14.05
CA ALA A 47 -1.82 2.56 -13.53
C ALA A 47 -2.26 3.69 -12.58
N ALA A 48 -3.56 3.84 -12.26
CA ALA A 48 -4.05 4.96 -11.43
C ALA A 48 -3.87 4.74 -9.92
N TRP A 49 -3.77 3.49 -9.46
CA TRP A 49 -3.36 3.15 -8.10
C TRP A 49 -2.38 1.98 -8.18
N CYS A 50 -1.09 2.31 -8.25
CA CYS A 50 -0.03 1.32 -8.11
C CYS A 50 0.56 1.47 -6.71
N ASP A 51 0.54 0.37 -5.95
CA ASP A 51 1.24 0.28 -4.67
C ASP A 51 2.54 -0.51 -4.87
N THR A 52 3.61 0.22 -5.23
CA THR A 52 4.97 -0.31 -5.43
C THR A 52 5.53 -0.99 -4.16
N GLY A 53 4.84 -0.85 -3.01
CA GLY A 53 5.11 -1.54 -1.77
C GLY A 53 4.70 -2.99 -1.70
N ILE A 54 3.75 -3.39 -2.53
CA ILE A 54 3.19 -4.73 -2.51
C ILE A 54 3.97 -5.58 -3.51
N SER A 55 5.08 -6.15 -3.05
CA SER A 55 5.84 -7.07 -3.89
C SER A 55 5.24 -8.47 -3.81
N THR A 56 4.86 -9.04 -4.95
CA THR A 56 4.61 -10.49 -5.08
C THR A 56 5.90 -11.30 -4.90
N ALA A 57 7.09 -10.68 -4.91
CA ALA A 57 8.32 -11.35 -4.47
C ALA A 57 8.35 -11.61 -2.95
N THR A 58 7.40 -11.04 -2.19
CA THR A 58 7.15 -11.34 -0.76
C THR A 58 6.18 -12.51 -0.58
N VAL A 59 5.82 -13.24 -1.65
CA VAL A 59 5.11 -14.54 -1.56
C VAL A 59 6.04 -15.53 -0.83
N GLY A 60 5.95 -15.55 0.51
CA GLY A 60 6.65 -16.53 1.33
C GLY A 60 6.97 -16.14 2.77
N ARG A 61 7.05 -14.85 3.15
CA ARG A 61 7.59 -14.46 4.47
C ARG A 61 6.94 -13.25 5.14
N GLY A 62 5.63 -13.11 5.04
CA GLY A 62 4.88 -12.12 5.84
C GLY A 62 4.61 -12.61 7.27
N GLY A 63 5.47 -12.23 8.24
CA GLY A 63 5.14 -11.91 9.64
C GLY A 63 4.36 -12.86 10.56
N GLY A 64 3.91 -14.04 10.12
CA GLY A 64 3.16 -15.01 10.92
C GLY A 64 3.43 -16.48 10.56
N GLY A 65 4.45 -16.74 9.73
CA GLY A 65 4.73 -18.07 9.19
C GLY A 65 3.75 -18.55 8.11
N ALA A 66 2.68 -17.80 7.83
CA ALA A 66 1.65 -18.17 6.87
C ALA A 66 1.98 -17.67 5.45
N THR A 67 2.14 -18.60 4.52
CA THR A 67 2.10 -18.43 3.06
C THR A 67 0.78 -18.96 2.51
N PHE A 68 0.49 -18.69 1.22
CA PHE A 68 -0.70 -19.22 0.54
C PHE A 68 -0.83 -20.75 0.69
N GLU A 69 0.29 -21.46 0.61
CA GLU A 69 0.39 -22.91 0.70
C GLU A 69 0.12 -23.44 2.12
N THR A 70 0.44 -22.64 3.14
CA THR A 70 0.29 -23.04 4.56
C THR A 70 -1.06 -22.69 5.17
N LEU A 71 -1.92 -21.94 4.48
CA LEU A 71 -3.26 -21.62 4.97
C LEU A 71 -4.09 -22.89 5.18
N SER A 72 -4.96 -22.87 6.19
CA SER A 72 -5.94 -23.94 6.38
C SER A 72 -7.04 -23.87 5.31
N ASP A 73 -7.79 -24.97 5.15
CA ASP A 73 -8.98 -24.98 4.27
C ASP A 73 -10.02 -23.94 4.69
N GLU A 74 -10.20 -23.74 6.00
CA GLU A 74 -11.07 -22.70 6.56
C GLU A 74 -10.62 -21.31 6.09
N GLN A 75 -9.33 -20.98 6.24
CA GLN A 75 -8.78 -19.68 5.86
C GLN A 75 -8.90 -19.44 4.34
N ARG A 76 -8.64 -20.46 3.52
CA ARG A 76 -8.83 -20.38 2.06
C ARG A 76 -10.29 -20.17 1.68
N GLN A 77 -11.23 -20.87 2.32
CA GLN A 77 -12.67 -20.70 2.08
C GLN A 77 -13.13 -19.29 2.46
N ASN A 78 -12.67 -18.76 3.60
CA ASN A 78 -12.99 -17.40 4.03
C ASN A 78 -12.39 -16.35 3.08
N ALA A 79 -11.15 -16.52 2.62
CA ALA A 79 -10.56 -15.65 1.60
C ALA A 79 -11.35 -15.69 0.28
N ALA A 80 -11.78 -16.88 -0.15
CA ALA A 80 -12.62 -17.04 -1.34
C ALA A 80 -13.98 -16.36 -1.19
N ALA A 81 -14.60 -16.41 -0.01
CA ALA A 81 -15.84 -15.70 0.28
C ALA A 81 -15.67 -14.17 0.15
N ILE A 82 -14.60 -13.61 0.73
CA ILE A 82 -14.26 -12.17 0.62
C ILE A 82 -14.09 -11.75 -0.84
N ILE A 83 -13.40 -12.56 -1.65
CA ILE A 83 -13.18 -12.31 -3.07
C ILE A 83 -14.47 -12.46 -3.88
N SER A 84 -15.27 -13.49 -3.60
CA SER A 84 -16.54 -13.74 -4.31
C SER A 84 -17.51 -12.57 -4.13
N VAL A 85 -17.65 -12.07 -2.90
CA VAL A 85 -18.51 -10.89 -2.63
C VAL A 85 -18.03 -9.67 -3.39
N ALA A 86 -16.71 -9.46 -3.46
CA ALA A 86 -16.16 -8.33 -4.20
C ALA A 86 -16.39 -8.44 -5.71
N LYS A 87 -16.29 -9.66 -6.27
CA LYS A 87 -16.64 -9.96 -7.66
C LYS A 87 -18.13 -9.70 -7.93
N ASP A 88 -19.01 -10.15 -7.04
CA ASP A 88 -20.46 -9.92 -7.15
C ASP A 88 -20.81 -8.42 -7.10
N MET A 89 -20.05 -7.66 -6.32
CA MET A 89 -20.16 -6.19 -6.23
C MET A 89 -19.40 -5.45 -7.34
N GLN A 90 -18.72 -6.16 -8.25
CA GLN A 90 -17.91 -5.61 -9.34
C GLN A 90 -16.82 -4.62 -8.87
N LEU A 91 -16.26 -4.86 -7.67
CA LEU A 91 -15.25 -4.00 -7.08
C LEU A 91 -13.87 -4.26 -7.70
N PRO A 92 -12.99 -3.25 -7.77
CA PRO A 92 -11.65 -3.45 -8.30
C PRO A 92 -10.77 -4.28 -7.34
N PRO A 93 -9.73 -4.98 -7.85
CA PRO A 93 -8.85 -5.84 -7.05
C PRO A 93 -8.26 -5.18 -5.79
N LYS A 94 -8.02 -3.86 -5.85
CA LYS A 94 -7.61 -3.07 -4.68
C LYS A 94 -8.51 -3.28 -3.47
N ALA A 95 -9.83 -3.25 -3.67
CA ALA A 95 -10.78 -3.40 -2.58
C ALA A 95 -10.61 -4.78 -1.92
N TRP A 96 -10.39 -5.81 -2.74
CA TRP A 96 -10.23 -7.20 -2.30
C TRP A 96 -8.99 -7.32 -1.42
N LEU A 97 -7.91 -6.68 -1.85
CA LEU A 97 -6.65 -6.61 -1.11
C LEU A 97 -6.84 -5.93 0.25
N ILE A 98 -7.53 -4.78 0.30
CA ILE A 98 -7.86 -4.08 1.56
C ILE A 98 -8.67 -4.98 2.50
N ALA A 99 -9.71 -5.64 2.00
CA ALA A 99 -10.54 -6.53 2.81
C ALA A 99 -9.77 -7.75 3.34
N LEU A 100 -8.96 -8.39 2.49
CA LEU A 100 -8.13 -9.54 2.89
C LEU A 100 -7.07 -9.14 3.93
N ALA A 101 -6.36 -8.04 3.71
CA ALA A 101 -5.41 -7.49 4.68
C ALA A 101 -6.10 -7.17 6.02
N THR A 102 -7.33 -6.65 5.96
CA THR A 102 -8.13 -6.37 7.16
C THR A 102 -8.48 -7.67 7.89
N ALA A 103 -9.13 -8.62 7.23
CA ALA A 103 -9.55 -9.88 7.85
C ALA A 103 -8.37 -10.69 8.40
N MET A 104 -7.20 -10.65 7.75
CA MET A 104 -5.99 -11.27 8.28
C MET A 104 -5.49 -10.59 9.56
N GLN A 105 -5.56 -9.26 9.62
CA GLN A 105 -5.16 -8.53 10.83
C GLN A 105 -6.15 -8.71 11.98
N GLU A 106 -7.44 -8.77 11.69
CA GLU A 106 -8.48 -8.88 12.72
C GLU A 106 -8.62 -10.30 13.26
N SER A 107 -8.53 -11.32 12.39
CA SER A 107 -8.85 -12.70 12.78
C SER A 107 -7.94 -13.77 12.19
N THR A 108 -6.89 -13.39 11.46
CA THR A 108 -6.06 -14.30 10.65
C THR A 108 -6.89 -15.11 9.63
N LEU A 109 -7.94 -14.50 9.05
CA LEU A 109 -8.92 -15.15 8.15
C LEU A 109 -9.73 -16.28 8.81
N ARG A 110 -9.92 -16.24 10.13
CA ARG A 110 -10.72 -17.23 10.86
C ARG A 110 -12.05 -16.62 11.27
N ASN A 111 -13.13 -17.36 11.08
CA ASN A 111 -14.46 -16.83 11.40
C ASN A 111 -14.80 -17.11 12.86
N ILE A 112 -14.28 -16.28 13.76
CA ILE A 112 -14.37 -16.50 15.21
C ILE A 112 -15.62 -15.87 15.82
N ASP A 113 -16.18 -16.53 16.84
CA ASP A 113 -17.38 -16.12 17.58
C ASP A 113 -17.04 -15.39 18.90
N TYR A 114 -15.79 -14.94 19.02
CA TYR A 114 -15.27 -14.20 20.17
C TYR A 114 -14.32 -13.09 19.72
N GLY A 115 -14.06 -12.13 20.62
CA GLY A 115 -13.23 -10.96 20.34
C GLY A 115 -13.20 -9.98 21.52
N ASP A 116 -12.60 -8.81 21.34
CA ASP A 116 -12.73 -7.72 22.31
C ASP A 116 -14.19 -7.21 22.33
N ARG A 117 -14.75 -7.04 23.53
CA ARG A 117 -16.15 -6.62 23.74
C ARG A 117 -17.15 -7.55 23.03
N ASP A 118 -17.81 -7.06 21.97
CA ASP A 118 -18.79 -7.78 21.15
C ASP A 118 -18.31 -7.91 19.69
N SER A 119 -17.00 -7.80 19.44
CA SER A 119 -16.42 -8.06 18.12
C SER A 119 -16.55 -9.53 17.73
N LEU A 120 -17.00 -9.76 16.50
CA LEU A 120 -17.26 -11.10 15.97
C LEU A 120 -16.82 -11.21 14.50
N GLY A 121 -16.63 -12.45 14.06
CA GLY A 121 -16.43 -12.83 12.67
C GLY A 121 -15.07 -12.44 12.08
N LEU A 122 -14.97 -12.58 10.76
CA LEU A 122 -13.73 -12.38 9.98
C LEU A 122 -13.06 -11.02 10.20
N PHE A 123 -13.87 -9.98 10.34
CA PHE A 123 -13.43 -8.59 10.42
C PHE A 123 -13.52 -8.02 11.85
N GLN A 124 -13.79 -8.87 12.85
CA GLN A 124 -13.97 -8.46 14.26
C GLN A 124 -14.94 -7.27 14.41
N GLN A 125 -16.03 -7.32 13.65
CA GLN A 125 -17.04 -6.28 13.56
C GLN A 125 -17.95 -6.31 14.78
N ARG A 126 -18.34 -5.13 15.27
CA ARG A 126 -19.15 -4.97 16.51
C ARG A 126 -20.62 -4.71 16.19
N PRO A 127 -21.56 -5.60 16.54
CA PRO A 127 -22.99 -5.33 16.42
C PRO A 127 -23.43 -4.04 17.10
N SER A 128 -22.89 -3.74 18.28
CA SER A 128 -23.17 -2.49 19.01
C SER A 128 -22.73 -1.21 18.29
N GLN A 129 -21.89 -1.30 17.25
CA GLN A 129 -21.46 -0.17 16.41
C GLN A 129 -22.16 -0.15 15.04
N GLY A 130 -23.29 -0.87 14.91
CA GLY A 130 -24.11 -0.85 13.70
C GLY A 130 -23.52 -1.63 12.53
N TRP A 131 -22.63 -2.59 12.79
CA TRP A 131 -22.08 -3.47 11.75
C TRP A 131 -23.02 -4.63 11.36
N GLY A 132 -24.18 -4.76 12.01
CA GLY A 132 -25.13 -5.85 11.80
C GLY A 132 -25.49 -6.56 13.09
N THR A 133 -26.36 -7.57 13.03
CA THR A 133 -26.65 -8.46 14.17
C THR A 133 -25.51 -9.48 14.37
N PRO A 134 -25.39 -10.14 15.55
CA PRO A 134 -24.38 -11.18 15.76
C PRO A 134 -24.36 -12.26 14.68
N ALA A 135 -25.53 -12.76 14.26
CA ALA A 135 -25.63 -13.77 13.20
C ALA A 135 -25.22 -13.25 11.82
N GLN A 136 -25.35 -11.95 11.58
CA GLN A 136 -24.95 -11.32 10.32
C GLN A 136 -23.45 -11.08 10.28
N VAL A 137 -22.83 -10.58 11.35
CA VAL A 137 -21.38 -10.30 11.36
C VAL A 137 -20.53 -11.57 11.41
N THR A 138 -21.09 -12.72 11.83
CA THR A 138 -20.46 -14.04 11.72
C THR A 138 -20.74 -14.74 10.40
N ASP A 139 -21.56 -14.16 9.50
CA ASP A 139 -21.70 -14.65 8.13
C ASP A 139 -20.60 -14.03 7.25
N PRO A 140 -19.70 -14.83 6.64
CA PRO A 140 -18.61 -14.31 5.82
C PRO A 140 -19.06 -13.43 4.65
N ALA A 141 -20.20 -13.74 4.03
CA ALA A 141 -20.68 -13.00 2.87
C ALA A 141 -21.23 -11.63 3.28
N TYR A 142 -22.04 -11.58 4.34
CA TYR A 142 -22.58 -10.35 4.90
C TYR A 142 -21.46 -9.46 5.45
N SER A 143 -20.59 -10.00 6.31
CA SER A 143 -19.52 -9.22 6.95
C SER A 143 -18.55 -8.61 5.93
N SER A 144 -18.26 -9.34 4.84
CA SER A 144 -17.49 -8.82 3.69
C SER A 144 -18.25 -7.71 2.95
N ARG A 145 -19.55 -7.91 2.68
CA ARG A 145 -20.37 -6.94 1.95
C ARG A 145 -20.44 -5.61 2.68
N ILE A 146 -20.77 -5.62 3.98
CA ILE A 146 -20.87 -4.39 4.76
C ILE A 146 -19.51 -3.71 4.95
N PHE A 147 -18.41 -4.48 4.98
CA PHE A 147 -17.06 -3.91 4.95
C PHE A 147 -16.83 -3.12 3.66
N TYR A 148 -17.16 -3.69 2.49
CA TYR A 148 -17.01 -3.02 1.22
C TYR A 148 -17.92 -1.80 1.08
N GLU A 149 -19.17 -1.88 1.55
CA GLU A 149 -20.09 -0.74 1.58
C GLU A 149 -19.47 0.44 2.33
N ARG A 150 -18.90 0.19 3.52
CA ARG A 150 -18.22 1.24 4.30
C ARG A 150 -16.89 1.68 3.68
N LEU A 151 -16.15 0.79 3.02
CA LEU A 151 -14.94 1.17 2.28
C LEU A 151 -15.26 2.19 1.17
N MET A 152 -16.35 1.97 0.43
CA MET A 152 -16.76 2.87 -0.64
C MET A 152 -17.22 4.25 -0.14
N GLU A 153 -17.63 4.36 1.13
CA GLU A 153 -17.95 5.64 1.77
C GLU A 153 -16.70 6.45 2.16
N VAL A 154 -15.50 5.84 2.18
CA VAL A 154 -14.25 6.52 2.52
C VAL A 154 -13.74 7.36 1.33
N PRO A 155 -13.67 8.69 1.41
CA PRO A 155 -13.21 9.51 0.29
C PRO A 155 -11.76 9.20 -0.09
N GLY A 156 -11.51 8.90 -1.37
CA GLY A 156 -10.16 8.65 -1.89
C GLY A 156 -9.55 7.32 -1.46
N TRP A 157 -10.35 6.37 -0.94
CA TRP A 157 -9.88 5.04 -0.54
C TRP A 157 -9.09 4.34 -1.65
N ASP A 158 -9.46 4.58 -2.90
CA ASP A 158 -8.87 4.05 -4.12
C ASP A 158 -7.48 4.60 -4.44
N SER A 159 -7.09 5.71 -3.81
CA SER A 159 -5.72 6.25 -3.84
C SER A 159 -4.92 6.03 -2.56
N MET A 160 -5.55 5.62 -1.44
CA MET A 160 -4.87 5.40 -0.17
C MET A 160 -3.96 4.17 -0.19
N PRO A 161 -2.89 4.14 0.64
CA PRO A 161 -2.24 2.89 1.02
C PRO A 161 -3.26 1.89 1.57
N VAL A 162 -3.07 0.60 1.32
CA VAL A 162 -3.98 -0.47 1.75
C VAL A 162 -4.23 -0.40 3.25
N THR A 163 -3.15 -0.29 4.03
CA THR A 163 -3.20 -0.15 5.49
C THR A 163 -4.06 1.03 5.94
N LYS A 164 -3.89 2.19 5.28
CA LYS A 164 -4.62 3.41 5.61
C LYS A 164 -6.11 3.28 5.28
N ALA A 165 -6.45 2.66 4.15
CA ALA A 165 -7.84 2.40 3.80
C ALA A 165 -8.50 1.43 4.81
N ALA A 166 -7.84 0.31 5.13
CA ALA A 166 -8.29 -0.66 6.13
C ALA A 166 -8.53 -0.01 7.50
N GLN A 167 -7.53 0.73 7.99
CA GLN A 167 -7.60 1.49 9.23
C GLN A 167 -8.76 2.51 9.23
N THR A 168 -8.98 3.21 8.13
CA THR A 168 -10.03 4.24 8.02
C THR A 168 -11.42 3.62 8.12
N VAL A 169 -11.62 2.44 7.53
CA VAL A 169 -12.87 1.69 7.61
C VAL A 169 -13.12 1.16 9.02
N GLN A 170 -12.11 0.54 9.64
CA GLN A 170 -12.25 -0.11 10.95
C GLN A 170 -12.16 0.86 12.15
N ARG A 171 -11.58 2.06 11.95
CA ARG A 171 -11.26 3.00 13.03
C ARG A 171 -10.45 2.35 14.17
N SER A 172 -9.49 1.49 13.81
CA SER A 172 -8.60 0.83 14.77
C SER A 172 -7.59 1.82 15.38
N ALA A 173 -6.83 1.42 16.41
CA ALA A 173 -5.83 2.25 17.07
C ALA A 173 -4.40 2.07 16.49
N PHE A 174 -4.20 1.16 15.51
CA PHE A 174 -2.87 0.76 15.04
C PHE A 174 -2.75 0.75 13.49
N PRO A 175 -2.44 1.89 12.86
CA PRO A 175 -2.44 2.02 11.39
C PRO A 175 -1.42 1.13 10.66
N ASP A 176 -0.30 0.79 11.30
CA ASP A 176 0.81 0.09 10.64
C ASP A 176 0.73 -1.44 10.71
N ALA A 177 -0.25 -2.00 11.45
CA ALA A 177 -0.33 -3.45 11.69
C ALA A 177 -0.70 -4.26 10.44
N TYR A 178 -1.31 -3.60 9.44
CA TYR A 178 -1.80 -4.24 8.21
C TYR A 178 -0.69 -4.50 7.18
N ALA A 179 0.43 -3.78 7.24
CA ALA A 179 1.49 -3.83 6.21
C ALA A 179 2.09 -5.24 6.05
N LYS A 180 2.16 -6.01 7.15
CA LYS A 180 2.68 -7.39 7.14
C LYS A 180 1.82 -8.37 6.33
N TRP A 181 0.55 -8.03 6.06
CA TRP A 181 -0.41 -8.89 5.35
C TRP A 181 -0.56 -8.56 3.87
N GLU A 182 -0.05 -7.43 3.40
CA GLU A 182 -0.27 -6.95 2.03
C GLU A 182 0.24 -7.95 0.97
N GLY A 183 1.40 -8.58 1.20
CA GLY A 183 1.95 -9.59 0.29
C GLY A 183 1.10 -10.86 0.21
N LEU A 184 0.62 -11.38 1.34
CA LEU A 184 -0.29 -12.53 1.36
C LEU A 184 -1.66 -12.18 0.76
N ALA A 185 -2.16 -10.96 1.00
CA ALA A 185 -3.40 -10.47 0.40
C ALA A 185 -3.28 -10.43 -1.14
N ALA A 186 -2.19 -9.86 -1.68
CA ALA A 186 -1.92 -9.90 -3.11
C ALA A 186 -1.86 -11.32 -3.66
N SER A 187 -1.16 -12.23 -2.97
CA SER A 187 -1.06 -13.65 -3.35
C SER A 187 -2.43 -14.33 -3.42
N LEU A 188 -3.32 -14.04 -2.46
CA LEU A 188 -4.68 -14.58 -2.44
C LEU A 188 -5.54 -14.00 -3.58
N VAL A 189 -5.43 -12.70 -3.87
CA VAL A 189 -6.13 -12.08 -5.01
C VAL A 189 -5.64 -12.65 -6.35
N GLU A 190 -4.35 -12.92 -6.48
CA GLU A 190 -3.78 -13.57 -7.68
C GLU A 190 -4.29 -15.01 -7.81
N ASN A 191 -4.09 -15.85 -6.80
CA ASN A 191 -4.32 -17.30 -6.90
C ASN A 191 -5.80 -17.71 -6.78
N ILE A 192 -6.60 -17.02 -5.96
CA ILE A 192 -8.03 -17.31 -5.79
C ILE A 192 -8.88 -16.41 -6.70
N GLY A 193 -8.44 -15.17 -6.89
CA GLY A 193 -9.16 -14.18 -7.69
C GLY A 193 -8.93 -14.33 -9.19
N ASP A 194 -7.87 -15.02 -9.63
CA ASP A 194 -7.40 -15.09 -11.03
C ASP A 194 -7.12 -13.69 -11.61
N VAL A 195 -6.44 -12.86 -10.82
CA VAL A 195 -6.08 -11.48 -11.18
C VAL A 195 -4.58 -11.40 -11.41
N ALA A 196 -4.15 -11.29 -12.67
CA ALA A 196 -2.75 -11.27 -13.08
C ALA A 196 -1.92 -10.04 -12.61
N ASN A 197 -2.56 -9.08 -11.94
CA ASN A 197 -1.92 -7.89 -11.39
C ASN A 197 -2.80 -7.29 -10.26
N PRO A 198 -2.79 -7.91 -9.07
CA PRO A 198 -3.66 -7.49 -7.98
C PRO A 198 -3.23 -6.15 -7.35
N THR A 199 -1.98 -5.73 -7.59
CA THR A 199 -1.37 -4.50 -7.03
C THR A 199 -1.56 -3.28 -7.93
N GLY A 200 -2.20 -3.45 -9.09
CA GLY A 200 -2.45 -2.38 -10.06
C GLY A 200 -1.22 -1.98 -10.89
N CYS A 201 -0.06 -2.53 -10.59
CA CYS A 201 1.19 -2.22 -11.26
C CYS A 201 1.41 -3.14 -12.48
N ALA A 202 1.47 -2.60 -13.70
CA ALA A 202 1.74 -3.35 -14.95
C ALA A 202 2.72 -4.54 -14.79
N PRO A 203 2.53 -5.70 -15.47
CA PRO A 203 3.47 -6.81 -15.40
C PRO A 203 4.91 -6.32 -15.68
N GLY A 204 5.81 -6.44 -14.69
CA GLY A 204 7.12 -5.76 -14.67
C GLY A 204 7.23 -4.55 -13.73
N THR A 205 6.17 -4.23 -13.00
CA THR A 205 6.09 -3.20 -11.94
C THR A 205 5.58 -3.75 -10.61
N THR A 206 5.95 -4.98 -10.22
CA THR A 206 6.67 -5.01 -8.93
C THR A 206 7.77 -3.99 -9.15
N GLY A 207 7.80 -2.83 -8.48
CA GLY A 207 8.87 -1.85 -8.75
C GLY A 207 10.16 -2.64 -8.77
N ALA A 208 10.70 -2.89 -9.97
CA ALA A 208 11.60 -4.03 -10.12
C ALA A 208 12.76 -3.65 -9.22
N LEU A 209 12.99 -4.46 -8.18
CA LEU A 209 14.02 -4.16 -7.20
C LEU A 209 15.23 -3.71 -8.02
N PRO A 210 15.77 -2.51 -7.77
CA PRO A 210 16.70 -1.88 -8.69
C PRO A 210 17.78 -2.90 -9.05
N PRO A 211 18.09 -3.09 -10.35
CA PRO A 211 18.96 -4.18 -10.74
C PRO A 211 20.30 -4.08 -10.01
N GLY A 212 20.93 -5.23 -9.76
CA GLY A 212 22.22 -5.30 -9.11
C GLY A 212 22.14 -5.17 -7.58
N VAL A 213 23.13 -4.50 -6.99
CA VAL A 213 23.39 -4.52 -5.55
C VAL A 213 22.20 -4.03 -4.74
N ALA A 214 21.62 -2.88 -5.12
CA ALA A 214 20.54 -2.25 -4.36
C ALA A 214 19.31 -3.18 -4.28
N GLY A 215 18.91 -3.81 -5.39
CA GLY A 215 17.76 -4.69 -5.40
C GLY A 215 17.99 -5.98 -4.62
N ALA A 216 19.17 -6.58 -4.72
CA ALA A 216 19.52 -7.76 -3.92
C ALA A 216 19.53 -7.44 -2.42
N ALA A 217 20.07 -6.28 -2.02
CA ALA A 217 20.10 -5.85 -0.63
C ALA A 217 18.69 -5.56 -0.09
N ILE A 218 17.87 -4.83 -0.85
CA ILE A 218 16.47 -4.57 -0.50
C ILE A 218 15.70 -5.90 -0.38
N GLY A 219 15.86 -6.79 -1.35
CA GLY A 219 15.20 -8.11 -1.34
C GLY A 219 15.54 -8.92 -0.08
N PHE A 220 16.81 -8.90 0.34
CA PHE A 220 17.21 -9.51 1.61
C PHE A 220 16.51 -8.85 2.80
N ALA A 221 16.63 -7.52 2.95
CA ALA A 221 16.05 -6.82 4.11
C ALA A 221 14.53 -7.01 4.23
N LEU A 222 13.82 -7.02 3.10
CA LEU A 222 12.38 -7.28 3.06
C LEU A 222 12.05 -8.73 3.44
N GLY A 223 12.93 -9.69 3.14
CA GLY A 223 12.80 -11.09 3.59
C GLY A 223 12.95 -11.28 5.10
N GLU A 224 13.46 -10.27 5.80
CA GLU A 224 13.70 -10.28 7.25
C GLU A 224 12.60 -9.56 8.05
N LEU A 225 11.57 -9.03 7.39
CA LEU A 225 10.45 -8.35 8.04
C LEU A 225 9.79 -9.21 9.12
N GLY A 226 9.43 -8.58 10.24
CA GLY A 226 8.80 -9.25 11.38
C GLY A 226 9.78 -9.90 12.36
N LYS A 227 11.07 -10.07 12.00
CA LYS A 227 12.06 -10.63 12.93
C LYS A 227 12.36 -9.67 14.10
N PRO A 228 12.61 -10.19 15.31
CA PRO A 228 12.84 -9.37 16.49
C PRO A 228 14.14 -8.56 16.39
N TYR A 229 14.11 -7.37 16.99
CA TYR A 229 15.32 -6.60 17.26
C TYR A 229 16.06 -7.15 18.47
N VAL A 230 17.38 -7.35 18.35
CA VAL A 230 18.28 -7.64 19.47
C VAL A 230 19.58 -6.86 19.29
N TRP A 231 19.92 -6.04 20.28
CA TRP A 231 21.15 -5.25 20.26
C TRP A 231 22.38 -6.14 20.08
N GLY A 232 23.19 -5.87 19.05
CA GLY A 232 24.41 -6.64 18.77
C GLY A 232 24.17 -7.94 17.99
N ALA A 233 22.92 -8.32 17.68
CA ALA A 233 22.65 -9.52 16.90
C ALA A 233 23.27 -9.47 15.49
N THR A 234 23.41 -10.63 14.86
CA THR A 234 24.01 -10.77 13.52
C THR A 234 23.25 -11.74 12.62
N GLY A 235 21.98 -12.04 12.98
CA GLY A 235 21.12 -12.97 12.26
C GLY A 235 21.35 -14.46 12.58
N PRO A 236 20.58 -15.35 11.93
CA PRO A 236 19.45 -15.02 11.06
C PRO A 236 18.14 -14.79 11.83
N ASP A 237 18.07 -15.11 13.13
CA ASP A 237 16.81 -15.10 13.87
C ASP A 237 16.46 -13.72 14.46
N SER A 238 17.43 -12.83 14.57
CA SER A 238 17.26 -11.46 15.07
C SER A 238 18.34 -10.54 14.53
N TRP A 239 18.03 -9.23 14.51
CA TRP A 239 18.91 -8.21 13.95
C TRP A 239 18.98 -6.98 14.85
N ASP A 240 20.07 -6.22 14.73
CA ASP A 240 20.06 -4.79 15.02
C ASP A 240 20.14 -3.98 13.72
N CYS A 241 20.07 -2.65 13.83
CA CYS A 241 20.02 -1.75 12.67
C CYS A 241 21.15 -2.01 11.68
N SER A 242 22.39 -2.00 12.15
CA SER A 242 23.57 -2.13 11.29
C SER A 242 23.82 -3.56 10.82
N SER A 243 23.49 -4.59 11.61
CA SER A 243 23.64 -5.99 11.18
C SER A 243 22.63 -6.41 10.12
N LEU A 244 21.38 -5.90 10.15
CA LEU A 244 20.40 -6.11 9.08
C LEU A 244 20.96 -5.63 7.75
N LEU A 245 21.48 -4.39 7.73
CA LEU A 245 22.05 -3.77 6.54
C LEU A 245 23.33 -4.48 6.10
N GLN A 246 24.18 -4.90 7.05
CA GLN A 246 25.38 -5.67 6.77
C GLN A 246 25.04 -6.99 6.05
N ALA A 247 24.07 -7.75 6.56
CA ALA A 247 23.66 -9.00 5.93
C ALA A 247 23.00 -8.77 4.57
N SER A 248 22.21 -7.70 4.45
CA SER A 248 21.57 -7.30 3.19
C SER A 248 22.59 -7.06 2.08
N TYR A 249 23.60 -6.23 2.36
CA TYR A 249 24.64 -5.93 1.37
C TYR A 249 25.59 -7.11 1.15
N ARG A 250 25.84 -7.95 2.17
CA ARG A 250 26.59 -9.21 1.99
C ARG A 250 25.89 -10.15 1.03
N ALA A 251 24.56 -10.28 1.13
CA ALA A 251 23.76 -11.07 0.18
C ALA A 251 23.81 -10.49 -1.24
N ALA A 252 24.01 -9.18 -1.36
CA ALA A 252 24.23 -8.46 -2.61
C ALA A 252 25.69 -8.49 -3.12
N GLY A 253 26.60 -9.18 -2.43
CA GLY A 253 28.01 -9.29 -2.81
C GLY A 253 28.88 -8.09 -2.42
N VAL A 254 28.38 -7.18 -1.57
CA VAL A 254 29.11 -6.00 -1.08
C VAL A 254 29.38 -6.14 0.42
N THR A 255 30.66 -6.07 0.79
CA THR A 255 31.05 -6.10 2.20
C THR A 255 31.00 -4.70 2.79
N ILE A 256 30.22 -4.53 3.85
CA ILE A 256 30.17 -3.29 4.62
C ILE A 256 30.52 -3.53 6.10
N PRO A 257 30.99 -2.49 6.82
CA PRO A 257 31.32 -2.59 8.24
C PRO A 257 30.13 -3.03 9.12
N ARG A 258 30.43 -3.50 10.34
CA ARG A 258 29.42 -3.98 11.29
C ARG A 258 28.65 -2.86 11.97
N VAL A 259 29.28 -1.71 12.20
CA VAL A 259 28.76 -0.63 13.03
C VAL A 259 28.19 0.48 12.14
N SER A 260 27.06 1.07 12.52
CA SER A 260 26.37 2.12 11.75
C SER A 260 27.27 3.32 11.41
N ARG A 261 28.08 3.79 12.36
CA ARG A 261 29.06 4.87 12.16
C ARG A 261 30.08 4.54 11.06
N ASP A 262 30.54 3.30 11.01
CA ASP A 262 31.50 2.87 9.98
C ASP A 262 30.78 2.67 8.64
N GLN A 263 29.52 2.23 8.67
CA GLN A 263 28.68 2.12 7.48
C GLN A 263 28.41 3.47 6.81
N TYR A 264 28.44 4.58 7.55
CA TYR A 264 28.42 5.92 6.98
C TYR A 264 29.50 6.09 5.91
N ASN A 265 30.71 5.56 6.15
CA ASN A 265 31.85 5.66 5.24
C ASN A 265 31.93 4.50 4.21
N SER A 266 30.87 3.71 4.04
CA SER A 266 30.89 2.51 3.17
C SER A 266 30.63 2.78 1.68
N GLY A 267 30.61 4.05 1.29
CA GLY A 267 30.46 4.48 -0.10
C GLY A 267 30.39 5.98 -0.25
N GLY A 268 29.96 6.45 -1.42
CA GLY A 268 29.77 7.87 -1.69
C GLY A 268 28.53 8.46 -1.01
N HIS A 269 28.65 9.70 -0.56
CA HIS A 269 27.61 10.50 0.04
C HIS A 269 26.81 11.31 -1.00
N LEU A 270 25.55 11.55 -0.67
CA LEU A 270 24.63 12.39 -1.42
C LEU A 270 23.59 13.01 -0.49
N PRO A 271 22.99 14.17 -0.83
CA PRO A 271 21.90 14.73 -0.04
C PRO A 271 20.76 13.72 0.14
N VAL A 272 20.18 13.63 1.34
CA VAL A 272 19.06 12.70 1.61
C VAL A 272 17.86 12.90 0.70
N ARG A 273 17.67 14.09 0.14
CA ARG A 273 16.63 14.36 -0.87
C ARG A 273 16.87 13.68 -2.23
N ASP A 274 18.13 13.33 -2.52
CA ASP A 274 18.58 12.75 -3.79
C ASP A 274 18.77 11.23 -3.66
N MET A 275 18.45 10.66 -2.50
CA MET A 275 18.64 9.24 -2.21
C MET A 275 17.79 8.35 -3.12
N GLN A 276 18.38 7.22 -3.50
CA GLN A 276 17.78 6.20 -4.35
C GLN A 276 17.60 4.91 -3.55
N PRO A 277 16.69 4.02 -3.98
CA PRO A 277 16.49 2.76 -3.28
C PRO A 277 17.83 2.01 -3.10
N GLY A 278 18.10 1.55 -1.88
CA GLY A 278 19.34 0.91 -1.47
C GLY A 278 20.26 1.84 -0.67
N ASP A 279 20.15 3.16 -0.82
CA ASP A 279 20.98 4.10 -0.06
C ASP A 279 20.66 4.04 1.44
N PHE A 280 21.69 4.29 2.26
CA PHE A 280 21.56 4.37 3.70
C PHE A 280 21.26 5.78 4.15
N LEU A 281 20.37 5.89 5.13
CA LEU A 281 20.10 7.10 5.88
C LEU A 281 20.32 6.82 7.36
N PHE A 282 20.68 7.86 8.11
CA PHE A 282 21.21 7.72 9.47
C PHE A 282 20.51 8.66 10.44
N TYR A 283 20.43 8.23 11.70
CA TYR A 283 20.13 9.14 12.81
C TYR A 283 21.35 9.33 13.70
N ALA A 284 21.58 10.57 14.11
CA ALA A 284 22.70 11.01 14.92
C ALA A 284 22.25 12.02 15.97
N HIS A 285 22.89 12.01 17.15
CA HIS A 285 22.59 13.01 18.19
C HIS A 285 23.04 14.42 17.80
N ASP A 286 24.08 14.51 16.97
CA ASP A 286 24.50 15.71 16.26
C ASP A 286 24.57 15.36 14.76
N THR A 287 23.67 15.95 13.96
CA THR A 287 23.56 15.66 12.53
C THR A 287 24.75 16.14 11.70
N SER A 288 25.66 16.93 12.31
CA SER A 288 26.92 17.35 11.71
C SER A 288 28.13 16.49 12.11
N ASP A 289 27.97 15.60 13.11
CA ASP A 289 29.03 14.73 13.60
C ASP A 289 28.67 13.24 13.41
N PRO A 290 29.24 12.57 12.38
CA PRO A 290 28.94 11.16 12.09
C PRO A 290 29.39 10.21 13.20
N THR A 291 30.26 10.63 14.13
CA THR A 291 30.64 9.81 15.28
C THR A 291 29.49 9.62 16.28
N THR A 292 28.47 10.48 16.22
CA THR A 292 27.26 10.42 17.06
C THR A 292 26.12 9.60 16.43
N ILE A 293 26.35 8.99 15.26
CA ILE A 293 25.37 8.10 14.62
C ILE A 293 25.02 6.94 15.55
N TYR A 294 23.72 6.77 15.79
CA TYR A 294 23.16 5.73 16.66
C TYR A 294 22.19 4.81 15.93
N HIS A 295 21.72 5.17 14.73
CA HIS A 295 20.80 4.36 13.94
C HIS A 295 21.10 4.45 12.44
N VAL A 296 20.76 3.39 11.71
CA VAL A 296 20.91 3.32 10.26
C VAL A 296 19.72 2.56 9.66
N MET A 297 19.22 3.05 8.53
CA MET A 297 18.11 2.49 7.78
C MET A 297 18.46 2.44 6.29
N MET A 298 17.74 1.63 5.52
CA MET A 298 17.91 1.55 4.07
C MET A 298 16.66 2.10 3.36
N TYR A 299 16.86 3.03 2.44
CA TYR A 299 15.80 3.63 1.64
C TYR A 299 15.25 2.65 0.62
N LEU A 300 13.93 2.63 0.44
CA LEU A 300 13.22 1.73 -0.47
C LEU A 300 12.68 2.44 -1.71
N GLY A 301 12.77 3.78 -1.77
CA GLY A 301 12.01 4.58 -2.72
C GLY A 301 10.68 5.06 -2.14
N ASP A 302 10.03 5.97 -2.86
CA ASP A 302 8.69 6.49 -2.54
C ASP A 302 8.54 7.00 -1.09
N GLY A 303 9.60 7.58 -0.52
CA GLY A 303 9.60 8.10 0.84
C GLY A 303 9.54 7.05 1.94
N ARG A 304 9.97 5.80 1.68
CA ARG A 304 9.93 4.68 2.64
C ARG A 304 11.30 4.10 2.93
N MET A 305 11.43 3.47 4.09
CA MET A 305 12.66 2.82 4.55
C MET A 305 12.38 1.51 5.28
N VAL A 306 13.34 0.59 5.25
CA VAL A 306 13.38 -0.62 6.07
C VAL A 306 14.39 -0.45 7.20
N GLU A 307 14.04 -0.91 8.40
CA GLU A 307 14.87 -0.81 9.59
C GLU A 307 14.69 -1.98 10.56
N ALA A 308 15.70 -2.21 11.39
CA ALA A 308 15.59 -2.90 12.66
C ALA A 308 15.76 -1.85 13.78
N PRO A 309 14.67 -1.29 14.33
CA PRO A 309 14.72 -0.05 15.12
C PRO A 309 15.24 -0.22 16.55
N ASN A 310 14.56 -1.03 17.36
CA ASN A 310 14.83 -1.25 18.78
C ASN A 310 13.97 -2.39 19.32
N ARG A 311 14.20 -2.80 20.57
CA ARG A 311 13.52 -3.94 21.23
C ARG A 311 11.99 -3.91 21.25
N ASN A 312 11.36 -2.75 21.04
CA ASN A 312 9.91 -2.62 21.08
C ASN A 312 9.26 -2.92 19.72
N PHE A 313 10.04 -2.97 18.64
CA PHE A 313 9.50 -3.17 17.29
C PHE A 313 10.36 -4.17 16.51
N PRO A 314 9.72 -5.04 15.69
CA PRO A 314 10.45 -5.93 14.80
C PRO A 314 11.05 -5.17 13.61
N VAL A 315 11.80 -5.89 12.76
CA VAL A 315 12.16 -5.41 11.43
C VAL A 315 10.89 -4.99 10.68
N ARG A 316 10.86 -3.77 10.16
CA ARG A 316 9.65 -3.18 9.55
C ARG A 316 9.98 -2.21 8.42
N VAL A 317 8.98 -1.96 7.58
CA VAL A 317 8.96 -0.83 6.65
C VAL A 317 8.15 0.31 7.26
N GLN A 318 8.63 1.53 7.14
CA GLN A 318 7.88 2.72 7.53
C GLN A 318 8.22 3.92 6.62
N PRO A 319 7.41 5.00 6.64
CA PRO A 319 7.77 6.25 6.00
C PRO A 319 9.07 6.83 6.57
N VAL A 320 9.84 7.51 5.73
CA VAL A 320 10.96 8.34 6.17
C VAL A 320 10.40 9.52 6.98
N SER A 321 10.94 9.73 8.17
CA SER A 321 10.54 10.85 9.03
C SER A 321 11.37 12.09 8.68
N TRP A 322 11.01 12.77 7.60
CA TRP A 322 11.77 13.88 7.02
C TRP A 322 12.02 15.06 7.97
N GLU A 323 11.08 15.29 8.89
CA GLU A 323 11.14 16.39 9.86
C GLU A 323 11.79 15.97 11.19
N PHE A 324 12.36 14.76 11.26
CA PHE A 324 13.01 14.29 12.48
C PHE A 324 14.36 14.97 12.68
N GLY A 325 14.54 15.65 13.82
CA GLY A 325 15.71 16.49 14.08
C GLY A 325 17.06 15.77 14.04
N ASP A 326 17.06 14.45 14.25
CA ASP A 326 18.28 13.63 14.25
C ASP A 326 18.60 13.07 12.86
N LEU A 327 17.79 13.35 11.83
CA LEU A 327 18.04 12.90 10.45
C LEU A 327 19.31 13.58 9.90
N VAL A 328 20.33 12.76 9.64
CA VAL A 328 21.58 13.21 9.02
C VAL A 328 21.26 13.69 7.59
N PRO A 329 21.74 14.88 7.16
CA PRO A 329 21.39 15.47 5.86
C PRO A 329 22.01 14.75 4.66
N LEU A 330 22.92 13.82 4.91
CA LEU A 330 23.61 13.02 3.91
C LEU A 330 23.22 11.53 4.03
N ALA A 331 22.88 10.95 2.89
CA ALA A 331 22.78 9.52 2.70
C ALA A 331 24.12 8.94 2.24
N THR A 332 24.29 7.63 2.36
CA THR A 332 25.45 6.88 1.84
C THR A 332 24.97 5.86 0.81
N ARG A 333 25.58 5.82 -0.37
CA ARG A 333 25.37 4.77 -1.39
C ARG A 333 26.45 3.69 -1.27
N PRO A 334 26.19 2.55 -0.61
CA PRO A 334 27.23 1.60 -0.28
C PRO A 334 27.81 0.91 -1.53
N GLY A 335 29.10 0.57 -1.48
CA GLY A 335 29.80 -0.10 -2.58
C GLY A 335 30.17 0.82 -3.77
N THR A 336 29.91 2.13 -3.66
CA THR A 336 30.42 3.14 -4.59
C THR A 336 31.71 3.76 -4.08
N THR A 337 32.42 4.51 -4.93
CA THR A 337 33.64 5.22 -4.52
C THR A 337 33.30 6.29 -3.47
N PRO A 338 33.97 6.31 -2.30
CA PRO A 338 33.80 7.37 -1.32
C PRO A 338 34.08 8.75 -1.91
N ASN A 339 33.33 9.75 -1.46
CA ASN A 339 33.52 11.16 -1.77
C ASN A 339 33.54 11.98 -0.46
N PRO A 340 33.95 13.26 -0.49
CA PRO A 340 33.82 14.12 0.68
C PRO A 340 32.35 14.22 1.09
N ALA A 341 32.08 13.94 2.37
CA ALA A 341 30.82 14.24 3.03
C ALA A 341 30.64 15.76 3.17
#